data_AF-A0A9J8CZ67-F1
#
_entry.id   AF-A0A9J8CZ67-F1
#
_cell.length_a   1.000
_cell.length_b   1.000
_cell.length_c   1.000
_cell.angle_alpha   90.00
_cell.angle_beta   90.00
_cell.angle_gamma   90.00
#
_symmetry.space_group_name_H-M   'P 1'
#
loop_
_entity.id
_entity.type
_entity.pdbx_description
1 polymer ?
#
loop_
_entity_poly.entity_id
_entity_poly.type
_entity_poly.pdbx_seq_one_letter_code
_entity_poly.pdbx_strand_id
1 'polypeptide(L)'
;MAGEVYLLWLLPLLQTLASYGAELSSEACREMGFSSNLLCSSCDLLGQFSLGQLDLPCRQCCQEEAQLESRKLYPGAILEVCGCKLGRFPQVQAFVRSDKPKMFRGLQIKYVRGSDPVLKLLDDNGNIAEELSILKWNTDSVEEFLSEKLERI
;
A
#
# COMPACT_ATOMS: atom_id res chain seq x y z
N MET A 1 -36.62 49.42 13.91
CA MET A 1 -35.68 48.94 14.94
C MET A 1 -35.92 47.46 15.20
N ALA A 2 -35.74 46.60 14.19
CA ALA A 2 -35.98 45.15 14.31
C ALA A 2 -35.00 44.30 13.47
N GLY A 3 -34.41 44.90 12.43
CA GLY A 3 -33.36 44.26 11.61
C GLY A 3 -32.00 44.12 12.29
N GLU A 4 -31.63 45.02 13.22
CA GLU A 4 -30.33 44.96 13.91
C GLU A 4 -30.24 43.82 14.93
N VAL A 5 -31.38 43.41 15.51
CA VAL A 5 -31.41 42.33 16.51
C VAL A 5 -31.22 40.97 15.84
N TYR A 6 -31.78 40.76 14.65
CA TYR A 6 -31.61 39.51 13.91
C TYR A 6 -30.16 39.31 13.42
N LEU A 7 -29.45 40.38 13.08
CA LEU A 7 -28.05 40.30 12.63
C LEU A 7 -27.10 39.87 13.75
N LEU A 8 -27.37 40.29 14.99
CA LEU A 8 -26.56 39.97 16.17
C LEU A 8 -26.69 38.51 16.65
N TRP A 9 -27.78 37.83 16.29
CA TRP A 9 -27.98 36.41 16.61
C TRP A 9 -27.48 35.45 15.51
N LEU A 10 -27.23 35.96 14.29
CA LEU A 10 -26.66 35.18 13.18
C LEU A 10 -25.14 35.00 13.30
N LEU A 11 -24.44 35.97 13.91
CA LEU A 11 -22.98 35.94 14.10
C LEU A 11 -22.47 34.74 14.95
N PRO A 12 -23.05 34.41 16.12
CA PRO A 12 -22.60 33.25 16.89
C PRO A 12 -22.95 31.91 16.21
N LEU A 13 -24.01 31.86 15.39
CA LEU A 13 -24.39 30.66 14.64
C LEU A 13 -23.42 30.37 13.49
N LEU A 14 -22.80 31.40 12.91
CA LEU A 14 -21.80 31.23 11.86
C LEU A 14 -20.45 30.74 12.43
N GLN A 15 -20.10 31.13 13.66
CA GLN A 15 -18.88 30.67 14.32
C GLN A 15 -18.91 29.19 14.74
N THR A 16 -20.09 28.64 15.04
CA THR A 16 -20.22 27.22 15.41
C THR A 16 -20.12 26.27 14.21
N LEU A 17 -20.41 26.74 12.98
CA LEU A 17 -20.24 25.94 11.77
C LEU A 17 -18.79 25.87 11.29
N ALA A 18 -17.94 26.85 11.68
CA ALA A 18 -16.53 26.90 11.29
C ALA A 18 -15.63 25.91 12.07
N SER A 19 -16.09 25.36 13.20
CA SER A 19 -15.28 24.47 14.05
C SER A 19 -15.35 22.98 13.65
N TYR A 20 -16.17 22.61 12.67
CA TYR A 20 -16.28 21.22 12.20
C TYR A 20 -15.08 20.75 11.36
N GLY A 21 -14.06 21.59 11.17
CA GLY A 21 -12.81 21.27 10.49
C GLY A 21 -11.56 21.55 11.32
N ALA A 22 -11.66 21.60 12.66
CA ALA A 22 -10.48 21.75 13.50
C ALA A 22 -9.62 20.48 13.43
N GLU A 23 -8.52 20.53 12.68
CA GLU A 23 -7.40 19.61 12.87
C GLU A 23 -7.00 19.65 14.35
N LEU A 24 -7.08 18.51 15.05
CA LEU A 24 -6.54 18.44 16.41
C LEU A 24 -5.04 18.74 16.34
N SER A 25 -4.55 19.61 17.22
CA SER A 25 -3.12 19.89 17.27
C SER A 25 -2.36 18.61 17.60
N SER A 26 -1.16 18.46 17.03
CA SER A 26 -0.28 17.30 17.30
C SER A 26 0.00 17.07 18.79
N GLU A 27 -0.16 18.09 19.64
CA GLU A 27 0.01 18.03 21.09
C GLU A 27 -1.16 17.32 21.77
N ALA A 28 -2.40 17.62 21.39
CA ALA A 28 -3.59 16.97 21.93
C ALA A 28 -3.62 15.46 21.60
N CYS A 29 -3.16 15.10 20.40
CA CYS A 29 -3.01 13.70 20.01
C CYS A 29 -2.00 12.95 20.89
N ARG A 30 -0.90 13.60 21.28
CA ARG A 30 0.10 13.02 22.19
C ARG A 30 -0.42 12.86 23.60
N GLU A 31 -1.24 13.78 24.10
CA GLU A 31 -1.91 13.66 25.40
C GLU A 31 -2.90 12.49 25.44
N MET A 32 -3.56 12.19 24.31
CA MET A 32 -4.40 11.00 24.14
C MET A 32 -3.60 9.70 23.92
N GLY A 33 -2.28 9.78 23.85
CA GLY A 33 -1.39 8.62 23.68
C GLY A 33 -1.13 8.20 22.23
N PHE A 34 -1.57 8.99 21.24
CA PHE A 34 -1.27 8.73 19.83
C PHE A 34 0.13 9.24 19.45
N SER A 35 0.80 8.48 18.58
CA SER A 35 2.08 8.88 17.99
C SER A 35 1.87 10.04 17.02
N SER A 36 2.83 10.96 16.94
CA SER A 36 2.82 12.04 15.95
C SER A 36 2.96 11.54 14.50
N ASN A 37 3.44 10.31 14.30
CA ASN A 37 3.58 9.66 13.00
C ASN A 37 2.53 8.53 12.82
N LEU A 38 1.39 8.63 13.50
CA LEU A 38 0.31 7.66 13.36
C LEU A 38 -0.23 7.68 11.93
N LEU A 39 -0.31 6.51 11.30
CA LEU A 39 -0.82 6.36 9.94
C LEU A 39 -2.28 5.88 9.97
N CYS A 40 -3.14 6.39 9.09
CA CYS A 40 -4.58 6.14 9.18
C CYS A 40 -4.97 4.67 8.98
N SER A 41 -4.16 3.88 8.26
CA SER A 41 -4.31 2.41 8.16
C SER A 41 -4.22 1.69 9.52
N SER A 42 -3.53 2.29 10.50
CA SER A 42 -3.44 1.72 11.85
C SER A 42 -4.78 1.81 12.60
N CYS A 43 -5.63 2.78 12.24
CA CYS A 43 -6.96 2.91 12.85
C CYS A 43 -7.89 1.76 12.40
N ASP A 44 -7.76 1.26 11.18
CA ASP A 44 -8.57 0.15 10.66
C ASP A 44 -8.32 -1.18 11.39
N LEU A 45 -7.14 -1.33 12.00
CA LEU A 45 -6.77 -2.52 12.77
C LEU A 45 -7.39 -2.54 14.17
N LEU A 46 -7.87 -1.40 14.70
CA LEU A 46 -8.41 -1.30 16.07
C LEU A 46 -9.61 -2.23 16.29
N GLY A 47 -10.41 -2.48 15.25
CA GLY A 47 -11.53 -3.41 15.29
C GLY A 47 -11.12 -4.86 15.60
N GLN A 48 -9.91 -5.28 15.19
CA GLN A 48 -9.41 -6.63 15.43
C GLN A 48 -9.06 -6.87 16.90
N PHE A 49 -8.72 -5.80 17.63
CA PHE A 49 -8.30 -5.85 19.04
C PHE A 49 -9.40 -5.40 20.00
N SER A 50 -10.64 -5.26 19.53
CA SER A 50 -11.78 -4.72 20.31
C SER A 50 -11.54 -3.29 20.82
N LEU A 51 -10.76 -2.48 20.11
CA LEU A 51 -10.44 -1.08 20.43
C LEU A 51 -11.26 -0.08 19.60
N GLY A 52 -12.39 -0.48 19.04
CA GLY A 52 -13.20 0.35 18.15
C GLY A 52 -13.68 1.69 18.75
N GLN A 53 -13.73 1.80 20.08
CA GLN A 53 -13.99 3.06 20.77
C GLN A 53 -12.95 4.16 20.51
N LEU A 54 -11.75 3.77 20.04
CA LEU A 54 -10.66 4.68 19.69
C LEU A 54 -10.62 5.04 18.20
N ASP A 55 -11.51 4.49 17.36
CA ASP A 55 -11.46 4.73 15.90
C ASP A 55 -11.60 6.23 15.57
N LEU A 56 -12.60 6.89 16.15
CA LEU A 56 -12.86 8.30 15.91
C LEU A 56 -11.70 9.22 16.36
N PRO A 57 -11.16 9.11 17.60
CA PRO A 57 -9.99 9.91 17.99
C PRO A 57 -8.71 9.49 17.26
N CYS A 58 -8.56 8.23 16.85
CA CYS A 58 -7.44 7.78 16.03
C CYS A 58 -7.44 8.48 14.67
N ARG A 59 -8.60 8.55 14.01
CA ARG A 59 -8.75 9.21 12.70
C ARG A 59 -8.55 10.71 12.74
N GLN A 60 -8.79 11.34 13.88
CA GLN A 60 -8.51 12.76 14.08
C GLN A 60 -7.01 13.06 14.29
N CYS A 61 -6.20 12.04 14.58
CA CYS A 61 -4.78 12.15 14.93
C CYS A 61 -3.85 11.48 13.93
N CYS A 62 -4.38 10.77 12.93
CA CYS A 62 -3.59 10.06 11.95
C CYS A 62 -3.25 10.96 10.75
N GLN A 63 -2.14 10.64 10.10
CA GLN A 63 -1.75 11.23 8.82
C GLN A 63 -2.19 10.28 7.71
N GLU A 64 -2.81 10.85 6.68
CA GLU A 64 -3.06 10.12 5.44
C GLU A 64 -1.73 9.66 4.86
N GLU A 65 -1.58 8.36 4.70
CA GLU A 65 -0.49 7.81 3.94
C GLU A 65 -0.63 8.33 2.51
N ALA A 66 0.40 9.02 2.01
CA ALA A 66 0.61 9.08 0.57
C ALA A 66 0.54 7.63 0.11
N GLN A 67 -0.51 7.30 -0.65
CA GLN A 67 -0.79 5.96 -1.14
C GLN A 67 0.48 5.46 -1.82
N LEU A 68 1.35 4.77 -1.07
CA LEU A 68 2.51 4.09 -1.60
C LEU A 68 1.94 2.84 -2.26
N GLU A 69 1.35 3.11 -3.43
CA GLU A 69 0.58 2.21 -4.27
C GLU A 69 -0.59 1.54 -3.54
N SER A 70 -1.79 2.11 -3.69
CA SER A 70 -3.02 1.32 -3.64
C SER A 70 -2.85 0.08 -4.51
N ARG A 71 -2.46 -1.06 -3.89
CA ARG A 71 -2.22 -2.40 -4.48
C ARG A 71 -2.39 -2.41 -5.99
N LYS A 72 -1.45 -1.77 -6.70
CA LYS A 72 -1.56 -1.63 -8.14
C LYS A 72 -1.34 -3.03 -8.69
N LEU A 73 -2.45 -3.68 -9.06
CA LEU A 73 -2.39 -4.98 -9.68
C LEU A 73 -1.94 -4.79 -11.12
N TYR A 74 -0.95 -5.57 -11.51
CA TYR A 74 -0.45 -5.59 -12.86
C TYR A 74 -1.17 -6.72 -13.64
N PRO A 75 -1.57 -6.48 -14.90
CA PRO A 75 -2.20 -7.49 -15.75
C PRO A 75 -1.28 -8.70 -16.05
N GLY A 76 0.03 -8.52 -15.89
CA GLY A 76 1.00 -9.61 -16.02
C GLY A 76 2.41 -9.23 -15.60
N ALA A 77 3.30 -10.23 -15.59
CA ALA A 77 4.71 -10.04 -15.32
C ALA A 77 5.57 -11.06 -16.08
N ILE A 78 6.82 -10.69 -16.37
CA ILE A 78 7.81 -11.56 -16.99
C ILE A 78 9.00 -11.67 -16.03
N LEU A 79 9.28 -12.89 -15.58
CA LEU A 79 10.51 -13.23 -14.88
C LEU A 79 11.55 -13.70 -15.90
N GLU A 80 12.50 -12.83 -16.22
CA GLU A 80 13.62 -13.13 -17.11
C GLU A 80 14.78 -13.78 -16.34
N VAL A 81 15.24 -14.94 -16.81
CA VAL A 81 16.32 -15.72 -16.17
C VAL A 81 17.22 -16.36 -17.23
N CYS A 82 18.51 -16.60 -16.93
CA CYS A 82 19.32 -17.54 -17.71
C CYS A 82 19.36 -18.93 -17.06
N GLY A 83 19.00 -19.97 -17.81
CA GLY A 83 19.25 -21.38 -17.42
C GLY A 83 20.70 -21.65 -17.03
N CYS A 84 21.64 -20.95 -17.68
CA CYS A 84 23.08 -21.02 -17.43
C CYS A 84 23.54 -20.42 -16.10
N LYS A 85 22.80 -19.43 -15.57
CA LYS A 85 23.18 -18.68 -14.35
C LYS A 85 22.34 -19.06 -13.13
N LEU A 86 21.15 -19.66 -13.34
CA LEU A 86 20.21 -20.04 -12.29
C LEU A 86 20.83 -20.85 -11.15
N GLY A 87 21.86 -21.67 -11.42
CA GLY A 87 22.57 -22.42 -10.38
C GLY A 87 23.24 -21.55 -9.31
N ARG A 88 23.51 -20.26 -9.60
CA ARG A 88 24.04 -19.29 -8.63
C ARG A 88 22.95 -18.64 -7.77
N PHE A 89 21.69 -18.80 -8.16
CA PHE A 89 20.51 -18.22 -7.51
C PHE A 89 19.58 -19.35 -7.04
N PRO A 90 19.99 -20.18 -6.05
CA PRO A 90 19.25 -21.39 -5.67
C PRO A 90 17.81 -21.10 -5.24
N GLN A 91 17.58 -19.97 -4.58
CA GLN A 91 16.25 -19.54 -4.12
C GLN A 91 15.32 -19.17 -5.29
N VAL A 92 15.82 -18.41 -6.26
CA VAL A 92 15.07 -18.07 -7.48
C VAL A 92 14.85 -19.32 -8.35
N GLN A 93 15.85 -20.18 -8.44
CA GLN A 93 15.74 -21.47 -9.14
C GLN A 93 14.67 -22.36 -8.51
N ALA A 94 14.57 -22.40 -7.18
CA ALA A 94 13.53 -23.12 -6.48
C ALA A 94 12.14 -22.58 -6.85
N PHE A 95 11.95 -21.27 -6.87
CA PHE A 95 10.70 -20.64 -7.32
C PHE A 95 10.37 -21.06 -8.77
N VAL A 96 11.29 -20.83 -9.71
CA VAL A 96 11.08 -21.08 -11.15
C VAL A 96 10.78 -22.56 -11.46
N ARG A 97 11.39 -23.51 -10.73
CA ARG A 97 11.20 -24.95 -10.97
C ARG A 97 10.04 -25.57 -10.19
N SER A 98 9.47 -24.85 -9.23
CA SER A 98 8.32 -25.30 -8.44
C SER A 98 6.99 -25.10 -9.21
N ASP A 99 5.88 -25.47 -8.57
CA ASP A 99 4.54 -25.17 -9.08
C ASP A 99 4.05 -23.75 -8.73
N LYS A 100 4.77 -23.00 -7.87
CA LYS A 100 4.40 -21.64 -7.45
C LYS A 100 4.14 -20.68 -8.61
N PRO A 101 4.95 -20.64 -9.70
CA PRO A 101 4.69 -19.72 -10.80
C PRO A 101 3.32 -19.91 -11.48
N LYS A 102 2.77 -21.13 -11.44
CA LYS A 102 1.47 -21.45 -12.04
C LYS A 102 0.29 -20.88 -11.24
N MET A 103 0.52 -20.46 -9.99
CA MET A 103 -0.49 -19.86 -9.13
C MET A 103 -0.74 -18.39 -9.46
N PHE A 104 0.09 -17.76 -10.31
CA PHE A 104 -0.02 -16.35 -10.64
C PHE A 104 -0.51 -16.17 -12.08
N ARG A 105 -1.66 -15.51 -12.23
CA ARG A 105 -2.21 -15.20 -13.55
C ARG A 105 -1.33 -14.16 -14.24
N GLY A 106 -1.00 -14.41 -15.50
CA GLY A 106 -0.20 -13.48 -16.30
C GLY A 106 1.31 -13.49 -15.99
N LEU A 107 1.79 -14.34 -15.06
CA LEU A 107 3.22 -14.53 -14.84
C LEU A 107 3.82 -15.44 -15.93
N GLN A 108 4.90 -14.97 -16.56
CA GLN A 108 5.63 -15.70 -17.59
C GLN A 108 7.10 -15.86 -17.22
N ILE A 109 7.65 -17.06 -17.36
CA ILE A 109 9.08 -17.31 -17.19
C ILE A 109 9.76 -17.26 -18.57
N LYS A 110 10.68 -16.32 -18.76
CA LYS A 110 11.39 -16.15 -20.04
C LYS A 110 12.87 -16.43 -19.87
N TYR A 111 13.37 -17.39 -20.65
CA TYR A 111 14.77 -17.76 -20.62
C TYR A 111 15.60 -16.91 -21.58
N VAL A 112 16.38 -15.97 -21.03
CA VAL A 112 17.24 -15.06 -21.80
C VAL A 112 18.71 -15.38 -21.48
N ARG A 113 19.50 -15.68 -22.51
CA ARG A 113 20.91 -16.03 -22.33
C ARG A 113 21.69 -14.86 -21.74
N GLY A 114 22.48 -15.15 -20.71
CA GLY A 114 23.31 -14.15 -20.04
C GLY A 114 22.54 -13.21 -19.10
N SER A 115 21.20 -13.22 -19.11
CA SER A 115 20.41 -12.41 -18.19
C SER A 115 20.54 -12.91 -16.77
N ASP A 116 20.74 -11.98 -15.87
CA ASP A 116 20.53 -12.21 -14.46
C ASP A 116 19.01 -12.21 -14.16
N PRO A 117 18.56 -12.79 -13.02
CA PRO A 117 17.15 -12.78 -12.63
C PRO A 117 16.58 -11.36 -12.48
N VAL A 118 15.61 -11.03 -13.32
CA VAL A 118 14.92 -9.74 -13.35
C VAL A 118 13.43 -9.95 -13.51
N LEU A 119 12.64 -9.28 -12.67
CA LEU A 119 11.19 -9.27 -12.75
C LEU A 119 10.72 -8.01 -13.47
N LYS A 120 9.91 -8.16 -14.51
CA LYS A 120 9.35 -7.08 -15.32
C LYS A 120 7.84 -7.09 -15.19
N LEU A 121 7.25 -6.03 -14.65
CA LEU A 121 5.80 -5.88 -14.52
C LEU A 121 5.25 -5.25 -15.80
N LEU A 122 4.11 -5.73 -16.28
CA LEU A 122 3.50 -5.30 -17.54
C LEU A 122 2.33 -4.35 -17.29
N ASP A 123 2.18 -3.31 -18.13
CA ASP A 123 0.98 -2.47 -18.16
C ASP A 123 -0.17 -3.12 -18.96
N ASP A 124 -1.32 -2.45 -19.03
CA ASP A 124 -2.51 -2.90 -19.77
C ASP A 124 -2.27 -3.11 -21.27
N ASN A 125 -1.22 -2.50 -21.82
CA ASN A 125 -0.82 -2.62 -23.23
C ASN A 125 0.23 -3.73 -23.44
N GLY A 126 0.68 -4.39 -22.36
CA GLY A 126 1.74 -5.39 -22.40
C GLY A 126 3.15 -4.83 -22.50
N ASN A 127 3.35 -3.52 -22.27
CA ASN A 127 4.67 -2.90 -22.17
C ASN A 127 5.24 -3.05 -20.76
N ILE A 128 6.56 -2.92 -20.63
CA ILE A 128 7.23 -2.97 -19.32
C ILE A 128 6.92 -1.67 -18.57
N ALA A 129 6.12 -1.79 -17.51
CA ALA A 129 5.81 -0.68 -16.61
C ALA A 129 6.93 -0.48 -15.59
N GLU A 130 7.46 -1.57 -15.05
CA GLU A 130 8.46 -1.56 -13.98
C GLU A 130 9.43 -2.74 -14.13
N GLU A 131 10.68 -2.53 -13.77
CA GLU A 131 11.74 -3.55 -13.81
C GLU A 131 12.48 -3.61 -12.47
N LEU A 132 12.54 -4.81 -11.89
CA LEU A 132 13.10 -5.06 -10.57
C LEU A 132 14.16 -6.17 -10.61
N SER A 133 15.32 -5.89 -10.02
CA SER A 133 16.38 -6.87 -9.85
C SER A 133 16.11 -7.75 -8.63
N ILE A 134 15.94 -9.05 -8.83
CA ILE A 134 15.63 -10.01 -7.75
C ILE A 134 16.84 -10.86 -7.32
N LEU A 135 18.06 -10.39 -7.60
CA LEU A 135 19.30 -11.14 -7.38
C LEU A 135 19.49 -11.63 -5.94
N LYS A 136 18.99 -10.85 -4.98
CA LYS A 136 19.15 -11.08 -3.54
C LYS A 136 17.88 -11.63 -2.88
N TRP A 137 16.83 -11.88 -3.67
CA TRP A 137 15.55 -12.30 -3.13
C TRP A 137 15.56 -13.80 -2.81
N ASN A 138 14.87 -14.18 -1.75
CA ASN A 138 14.59 -15.58 -1.44
C ASN A 138 13.27 -16.03 -2.10
N THR A 139 12.94 -17.32 -2.03
CA THR A 139 11.71 -17.85 -2.65
C THR A 139 10.44 -17.20 -2.09
N ASP A 140 10.42 -16.90 -0.79
CA ASP A 140 9.24 -16.39 -0.10
C ASP A 140 8.99 -14.92 -0.45
N SER A 141 10.04 -14.10 -0.52
CA SER A 141 9.94 -12.70 -0.96
C SER A 141 9.46 -12.58 -2.40
N VAL A 142 9.88 -13.49 -3.29
CA VAL A 142 9.37 -13.51 -4.68
C VAL A 142 7.87 -13.83 -4.68
N GLU A 143 7.44 -14.83 -3.92
CA GLU A 143 6.03 -15.22 -3.84
C GLU A 143 5.16 -14.14 -3.20
N GLU A 144 5.61 -13.55 -2.09
CA GLU A 144 4.92 -12.47 -1.38
C GLU A 144 4.71 -11.26 -2.29
N PHE A 145 5.80 -10.78 -2.91
CA PHE A 145 5.73 -9.64 -3.83
C PHE A 145 4.79 -9.91 -5.01
N LEU A 146 4.85 -11.10 -5.61
CA LEU A 146 3.95 -11.46 -6.71
C LEU A 146 2.49 -11.58 -6.25
N SER A 147 2.25 -12.02 -5.01
CA SER A 147 0.90 -12.10 -4.42
C SER A 147 0.31 -10.72 -4.14
N GLU A 148 1.14 -9.72 -3.90
CA GLU A 148 0.70 -8.33 -3.75
C GLU A 148 0.44 -7.63 -5.09
N LYS A 149 1.19 -8.00 -6.14
CA LYS A 149 1.19 -7.29 -7.43
C LYS A 149 0.41 -7.98 -8.55
N LEU A 150 0.10 -9.28 -8.44
CA LEU A 150 -0.62 -10.05 -9.46
C LEU A 150 -1.86 -10.75 -8.89
N GLU A 151 -2.79 -11.10 -9.77
CA GLU A 151 -3.93 -11.94 -9.42
C GLU A 151 -3.50 -13.41 -9.22
N ARG A 152 -3.88 -13.98 -8.08
CA ARG A 152 -3.65 -15.40 -7.76
C ARG A 152 -4.79 -16.27 -8.28
N ILE A 153 -4.45 -17.43 -8.85
CA ILE A 153 -5.37 -18.48 -9.32
C ILE A 153 -5.66 -19.47 -8.19
#